data_AF-A0A368MCC2-F1
#
_entry.id   AF-A0A368MCC2-F1
#
_cell.length_a   1.000
_cell.length_b   1.000
_cell.length_c   1.000
_cell.angle_alpha   90.00
_cell.angle_beta   90.00
_cell.angle_gamma   90.00
#
_symmetry.space_group_name_H-M   'P 1'
#
loop_
_entity.id
_entity.type
_entity.pdbx_description
1 polymer ?
#
loop_
_entity_poly.entity_id
_entity_poly.type
_entity_poly.pdbx_seq_one_letter_code
_entity_poly.pdbx_strand_id
1 'polypeptide(L)'
;MEKPNLSYICSMSGGNKEFEQKLIQIIKNEFPTEKKKYLNYLKVGDYKRAAEKVHKIKHKISILGLAKSYRLTVNYENNLIDNKTVGQKDFEDVLQIITDFLETL
;
A
#
# COMPACT_ATOMS: atom_id res chain seq x y z
N MET A 1 11.36 -1.81 -11.30
CA MET A 1 10.69 -2.07 -10.00
C MET A 1 9.76 -3.25 -10.13
N GLU A 2 9.34 -3.83 -9.00
CA GLU A 2 8.36 -4.93 -8.93
C GLU A 2 7.02 -4.48 -9.52
N LYS A 3 6.26 -5.41 -10.12
CA LYS A 3 4.95 -5.10 -10.74
C LYS A 3 3.82 -5.71 -9.90
N PRO A 4 2.74 -4.95 -9.62
CA PRO A 4 1.57 -5.49 -8.94
C PRO A 4 0.88 -6.56 -9.77
N ASN A 5 0.15 -7.45 -9.10
CA ASN A 5 -0.67 -8.47 -9.73
C ASN A 5 -1.87 -8.84 -8.85
N LEU A 6 -2.82 -9.57 -9.43
CA LEU A 6 -4.02 -10.06 -8.74
C LEU A 6 -3.90 -11.54 -8.31
N SER A 7 -2.72 -12.16 -8.43
CA SER A 7 -2.57 -13.60 -8.20
C SER A 7 -3.00 -14.04 -6.80
N TYR A 8 -2.72 -13.23 -5.78
CA TYR A 8 -3.17 -13.50 -4.42
C TYR A 8 -4.70 -13.41 -4.28
N ILE A 9 -5.32 -12.41 -4.91
CA ILE A 9 -6.78 -12.24 -4.93
C ILE A 9 -7.45 -13.43 -5.64
N CYS A 10 -6.92 -13.84 -6.81
CA CYS A 10 -7.39 -15.01 -7.54
C CYS A 10 -7.24 -16.32 -6.74
N SER A 11 -6.13 -16.47 -6.02
CA SER A 11 -5.90 -17.64 -5.16
C SER A 11 -6.87 -17.67 -3.97
N MET A 12 -7.14 -16.51 -3.37
CA MET A 12 -8.05 -16.39 -2.22
C MET A 12 -9.52 -16.58 -2.63
N SER A 13 -9.89 -16.15 -3.84
CA SER A 13 -11.27 -16.24 -4.33
C SER A 13 -11.73 -17.66 -4.67
N GLY A 14 -10.78 -18.59 -4.89
CA GLY A 14 -11.11 -19.94 -5.36
C GLY A 14 -11.81 -19.94 -6.73
N GLY A 15 -11.60 -18.90 -7.55
CA GLY A 15 -12.28 -18.72 -8.84
C GLY A 15 -13.59 -17.92 -8.77
N ASN A 16 -14.02 -17.45 -7.59
CA ASN A 16 -15.21 -16.61 -7.45
C ASN A 16 -14.96 -15.18 -7.95
N LYS A 17 -15.47 -14.86 -9.15
CA LYS A 17 -15.28 -13.55 -9.79
C LYS A 17 -15.98 -12.39 -9.08
N GLU A 18 -17.12 -12.61 -8.44
CA GLU A 18 -17.77 -11.55 -7.67
C GLU A 18 -16.94 -11.17 -6.44
N PHE A 19 -16.31 -12.16 -5.80
CA PHE A 19 -15.43 -11.92 -4.66
C PHE A 19 -14.17 -11.16 -5.07
N GLU A 20 -13.53 -11.53 -6.19
CA GLU A 20 -12.38 -10.80 -6.75
C GLU A 20 -12.73 -9.32 -6.98
N GLN A 21 -13.85 -9.04 -7.65
CA GLN A 21 -14.30 -7.68 -7.94
C GLN A 21 -14.61 -6.87 -6.67
N LYS A 22 -15.24 -7.48 -5.68
CA LYS A 22 -15.50 -6.84 -4.37
C LYS A 22 -14.19 -6.43 -3.70
N LEU A 23 -13.18 -7.30 -3.66
CA LEU A 23 -11.88 -6.98 -3.07
C LEU A 23 -11.15 -5.87 -3.83
N ILE A 24 -11.14 -5.93 -5.16
CA ILE A 24 -10.52 -4.88 -6.00
C ILE A 24 -11.20 -3.53 -5.73
N GLN A 25 -12.53 -3.49 -5.66
CA GLN A 25 -13.27 -2.26 -5.39
C GLN A 25 -12.96 -1.68 -4.00
N ILE A 26 -12.85 -2.53 -2.97
CA ILE A 26 -12.45 -2.10 -1.63
C ILE A 26 -11.06 -1.45 -1.68
N ILE A 27 -10.09 -2.06 -2.36
CA ILE A 27 -8.74 -1.51 -2.50
C ILE A 27 -8.78 -0.16 -3.24
N LYS A 28 -9.50 -0.07 -4.37
CA LYS A 28 -9.66 1.17 -5.15
C LYS A 28 -10.28 2.32 -4.35
N ASN A 29 -11.17 2.01 -3.39
CA ASN A 29 -11.80 3.01 -2.55
C ASN A 29 -10.92 3.44 -1.36
N GLU A 30 -10.28 2.48 -0.70
CA GLU A 30 -9.50 2.74 0.52
C GLU A 30 -8.11 3.33 0.23
N PHE A 31 -7.40 2.79 -0.75
CA PHE A 31 -6.00 3.12 -1.00
C PHE A 31 -5.77 4.61 -1.26
N PRO A 32 -6.55 5.31 -2.13
CA PRO A 32 -6.36 6.74 -2.36
C PRO A 32 -6.55 7.57 -1.09
N THR A 33 -7.51 7.18 -0.25
CA THR A 33 -7.79 7.84 1.03
C THR A 33 -6.65 7.66 2.02
N GLU A 34 -6.08 6.45 2.09
CA GLU A 34 -4.94 6.13 2.94
C GLU A 34 -3.67 6.87 2.49
N LYS A 35 -3.38 6.89 1.18
CA LYS A 35 -2.29 7.65 0.56
C LYS A 35 -2.39 9.14 0.91
N LYS A 36 -3.58 9.74 0.73
CA LYS A 36 -3.81 11.15 1.06
C LYS A 36 -3.59 11.45 2.54
N LYS A 37 -4.10 10.60 3.44
CA LYS A 37 -3.90 10.75 4.88
C LYS A 37 -2.43 10.62 5.27
N TYR A 38 -1.70 9.66 4.71
CA TYR A 38 -0.26 9.51 4.90
C TYR A 38 0.49 10.80 4.55
N LEU A 39 0.29 11.32 3.34
CA LEU A 39 0.95 12.56 2.88
C LEU A 39 0.61 13.75 3.78
N ASN A 40 -0.64 13.86 4.24
CA ASN A 40 -1.05 14.94 5.15
C ASN A 40 -0.36 14.84 6.50
N TYR A 41 -0.31 13.65 7.12
CA TYR A 41 0.37 13.45 8.40
C TYR A 41 1.87 13.71 8.29
N LEU A 42 2.49 13.30 7.18
CA LEU A 42 3.89 13.56 6.93
C LEU A 42 4.19 15.07 6.81
N LYS A 43 3.33 15.83 6.13
CA LYS A 43 3.45 17.30 5.99
C LYS A 43 3.40 18.04 7.32
N VAL A 44 2.62 17.54 8.29
CA VAL A 44 2.49 18.15 9.63
C VAL A 44 3.42 17.52 10.67
N GLY A 45 4.30 16.58 10.28
CA GLY A 45 5.24 15.92 11.17
C GLY A 45 4.61 14.89 12.13
N ASP A 46 3.38 14.45 11.90
CA ASP A 46 2.71 13.42 12.72
C ASP A 46 3.14 12.02 12.26
N TYR A 47 4.38 11.65 12.56
CA TYR A 47 5.00 10.40 12.08
C TYR A 47 4.30 9.15 12.61
N LYS A 48 3.74 9.20 13.82
CA LYS A 48 2.97 8.09 14.39
C LYS A 48 1.72 7.79 13.56
N ARG A 49 0.92 8.81 13.21
CA ARG A 49 -0.25 8.60 12.35
C ARG A 49 0.12 8.31 10.91
N ALA A 50 1.26 8.81 10.43
CA ALA A 50 1.80 8.41 9.13
C ALA A 50 2.13 6.90 9.13
N ALA A 51 2.82 6.39 10.15
CA ALA A 51 3.12 4.97 10.31
C ALA A 51 1.85 4.10 10.33
N GLU A 52 0.79 4.55 11.01
CA GLU A 52 -0.51 3.85 10.99
C GLU A 52 -1.13 3.77 9.58
N LYS A 53 -0.89 4.77 8.71
CA LYS A 53 -1.32 4.67 7.30
C LYS A 53 -0.42 3.73 6.51
N VAL A 54 0.90 3.80 6.72
CA VAL A 54 1.87 2.88 6.12
C VAL A 54 1.52 1.42 6.45
N HIS A 55 1.15 1.12 7.70
CA HIS A 55 0.70 -0.21 8.12
C HIS A 55 -0.49 -0.74 7.30
N LYS A 56 -1.49 0.11 7.06
CA LYS A 56 -2.68 -0.27 6.28
C LYS A 56 -2.36 -0.48 4.81
N ILE A 57 -1.52 0.39 4.25
CA ILE A 57 -1.07 0.29 2.87
C ILE A 57 -0.20 -0.96 2.67
N LYS A 58 0.62 -1.33 3.66
CA LYS A 58 1.43 -2.54 3.68
C LYS A 58 0.61 -3.82 3.45
N HIS A 59 -0.59 -3.91 4.04
CA HIS A 59 -1.49 -5.05 3.78
C HIS A 59 -1.92 -5.12 2.32
N LYS A 60 -2.23 -3.97 1.71
CA LYS A 60 -2.59 -3.88 0.29
C LYS A 60 -1.41 -4.22 -0.62
N ILE A 61 -0.19 -3.79 -0.28
CA ILE A 61 1.05 -4.18 -0.97
C ILE A 61 1.19 -5.71 -0.99
N SER A 62 0.95 -6.38 0.14
CA SER A 62 0.97 -7.84 0.23
C SER A 62 -0.09 -8.49 -0.67
N ILE A 63 -1.33 -8.00 -0.61
CA ILE A 63 -2.44 -8.49 -1.43
C ILE A 63 -2.18 -8.31 -2.93
N LEU A 64 -1.45 -7.27 -3.32
CA LEU A 64 -1.08 -6.98 -4.72
C LEU A 64 0.21 -7.69 -5.17
N GLY A 65 0.71 -8.64 -4.38
CA GLY A 65 1.84 -9.50 -4.76
C GLY A 65 3.20 -8.79 -4.81
N LEU A 66 3.34 -7.65 -4.13
CA LEU A 66 4.57 -6.84 -4.12
C LEU A 66 5.48 -7.21 -2.94
N ALA A 67 6.04 -8.42 -2.95
CA ALA A 67 6.80 -8.97 -1.82
C ALA A 67 8.08 -8.18 -1.47
N LYS A 68 8.80 -7.65 -2.47
CA LYS A 68 9.99 -6.82 -2.21
C LYS A 68 9.58 -5.47 -1.62
N SER A 69 8.55 -4.87 -2.19
CA SER A 69 7.99 -3.59 -1.73
C SER A 69 7.41 -3.69 -0.32
N TYR A 70 6.85 -4.84 0.04
CA TYR A 70 6.39 -5.13 1.40
C TYR A 70 7.53 -5.01 2.42
N ARG A 71 8.70 -5.61 2.14
CA ARG A 71 9.86 -5.53 3.05
C ARG A 71 10.39 -4.12 3.22
N LEU A 72 10.45 -3.34 2.13
CA LEU A 72 10.82 -1.93 2.17
C LEU A 72 9.84 -1.12 3.04
N THR A 73 8.54 -1.42 2.90
CA THR A 73 7.47 -0.75 3.64
C THR A 73 7.51 -1.07 5.13
N VAL A 74 7.83 -2.32 5.51
CA VAL A 74 8.04 -2.70 6.93
C VAL A 74 9.17 -1.86 7.54
N ASN A 75 10.29 -1.71 6.83
CA ASN A 75 11.41 -0.92 7.33
C ASN A 75 11.03 0.56 7.45
N TYR A 76 10.33 1.11 6.47
CA TYR A 76 9.89 2.51 6.51
C TYR A 76 8.87 2.77 7.63
N GLU A 77 7.93 1.85 7.86
CA GLU A 77 6.98 1.91 8.98
C GLU A 77 7.71 2.02 10.32
N ASN A 78 8.72 1.17 10.55
CA ASN A 78 9.54 1.22 11.78
C ASN A 78 10.34 2.52 11.87
N ASN A 79 10.89 3.01 10.77
CA ASN A 79 11.59 4.30 10.74
C ASN A 79 10.65 5.45 11.15
N LEU A 80 9.41 5.48 10.65
CA LEU A 80 8.44 6.50 11.04
C LEU A 80 8.07 6.42 12.53
N ILE A 81 7.98 5.22 13.12
CA ILE A 81 7.78 5.05 14.56
C ILE A 81 8.94 5.67 15.36
N ASP A 82 10.16 5.57 14.84
CA ASP A 82 11.38 6.20 15.38
C ASP A 82 11.51 7.70 15.03
N ASN A 83 10.50 8.33 14.42
CA ASN A 83 10.53 9.71 13.90
C ASN A 83 11.61 9.94 12.82
N LYS A 84 11.96 8.91 12.04
CA LYS A 84 12.91 8.95 10.92
C LYS A 84 12.16 8.79 9.60
N THR A 85 12.57 9.55 8.58
CA THR A 85 11.97 9.50 7.22
C THR A 85 12.81 8.67 6.24
N VAL A 86 13.79 7.91 6.73
CA VAL A 86 14.64 7.03 5.90
C VAL A 86 13.76 5.99 5.20
N GLY A 87 13.83 5.93 3.86
CA GLY A 87 13.00 5.05 3.03
C GLY A 87 11.70 5.68 2.52
N GLN A 88 11.45 6.97 2.80
CA GLN A 88 10.28 7.70 2.30
C GLN A 88 10.16 7.64 0.77
N LYS A 89 11.25 7.91 0.06
CA LYS A 89 11.25 7.91 -1.41
C LYS A 89 10.88 6.54 -1.98
N ASP A 90 11.50 5.48 -1.46
CA ASP A 90 11.20 4.11 -1.89
C ASP A 90 9.72 3.76 -1.64
N PHE A 91 9.17 4.18 -0.50
CA PHE A 91 7.75 3.99 -0.21
C PHE A 91 6.84 4.80 -1.15
N GLU A 92 7.18 6.05 -1.44
CA GLU A 92 6.41 6.90 -2.36
C GLU A 92 6.42 6.35 -3.79
N ASP A 93 7.54 5.78 -4.25
CA ASP A 93 7.60 5.09 -5.54
C ASP A 93 6.68 3.86 -5.56
N VAL A 94 6.61 3.11 -4.46
CA VAL A 94 5.65 1.98 -4.30
C VAL A 94 4.21 2.47 -4.33
N LEU A 95 3.91 3.61 -3.69
CA LEU A 95 2.57 4.21 -3.75
C LEU A 95 2.19 4.59 -5.18
N GLN A 96 3.14 5.09 -5.97
CA GLN A 96 2.90 5.44 -7.36
C GLN A 96 2.64 4.20 -8.21
N ILE A 97 3.45 3.14 -8.05
CA ILE A 97 3.24 1.86 -8.74
C ILE A 97 1.85 1.29 -8.47
N ILE A 98 1.36 1.36 -7.23
CA ILE A 98 0.00 0.91 -6.90
C ILE A 98 -1.04 1.83 -7.52
N THR A 99 -0.86 3.16 -7.47
CA THR A 99 -1.77 4.11 -8.13
C THR A 99 -1.91 3.78 -9.61
N ASP A 100 -0.80 3.66 -10.33
CA ASP A 100 -0.79 3.39 -11.77
C ASP A 100 -1.48 2.05 -12.08
N PHE A 101 -1.23 1.01 -11.28
CA PHE A 101 -1.86 -0.29 -11.48
C PHE A 101 -3.37 -0.25 -11.26
N LEU A 102 -3.84 0.42 -10.20
CA LEU A 102 -5.28 0.53 -9.90
C LEU A 102 -6.03 1.34 -10.96
N GLU A 103 -5.36 2.24 -11.68
CA GLU A 103 -5.92 2.98 -12.82
C GLU A 103 -6.08 2.12 -14.08
N THR A 104 -5.36 1.00 -14.19
CA THR A 104 -5.53 0.03 -15.29
C THR A 104 -6.67 -0.97 -15.09
N LEU A 105 -7.27 -0.98 -13.89
CA LEU A 105 -8.37 -1.86 -13.48
C LEU A 105 -9.70 -1.09 -13.45
#